data_AF-A0A3S3U2L7-F1
#
_entry.id   AF-A0A3S3U2L7-F1
#
_cell.length_a   1.000
_cell.length_b   1.000
_cell.length_c   1.000
_cell.angle_alpha   90.00
_cell.angle_beta   90.00
_cell.angle_gamma   90.00
#
_symmetry.space_group_name_H-M   'P 1'
#
loop_
_entity.id
_entity.type
_entity.pdbx_description
1 polymer ?
#
loop_
_entity_poly.entity_id
_entity_poly.type
_entity_poly.pdbx_seq_one_letter_code
_entity_poly.pdbx_strand_id
1 'polypeptide(L)'
;MKKLSLLLLLILCSCSSTRNNDNAYKEIYLSDFKIKYLEKCLIHGYKDTEAIKKLIADDMNGFAEPILGNAYDLVDSLALQSVRQIEQDSTDREGKVAEGGNGKKVLKHCLCYYESKWLDSIAKANYKIYKKQGDDFYKMLRKK
;
A
#
# COMPACT_ATOMS: atom_id res chain seq x y z
N MET A 1 40.06 36.11 12.20
CA MET A 1 39.87 35.52 10.86
C MET A 1 39.70 33.99 10.86
N LYS A 2 40.44 33.20 11.66
CA LYS A 2 40.28 31.73 11.72
C LYS A 2 38.90 31.24 12.17
N LYS A 3 38.20 31.98 13.05
CA LYS A 3 36.84 31.65 13.52
C LYS A 3 35.75 31.82 12.44
N LEU A 4 35.96 32.71 11.47
CA LEU A 4 35.02 32.94 10.36
C LEU A 4 35.14 31.82 9.31
N SER A 5 36.35 31.28 9.12
CA SER A 5 36.60 30.14 8.23
C SER A 5 35.98 28.83 8.74
N LEU A 6 35.83 28.66 10.06
CA LEU A 6 35.22 27.47 10.65
C LEU A 6 33.69 27.46 10.47
N LEU A 7 33.06 28.64 10.48
CA LEU A 7 31.62 28.80 10.29
C LEU A 7 31.19 28.48 8.85
N LEU A 8 32.04 28.81 7.88
CA LEU A 8 31.79 28.56 6.45
C LEU A 8 31.87 27.05 6.10
N LEU A 9 32.70 26.29 6.81
CA LEU A 9 32.82 24.83 6.63
C LEU A 9 31.60 24.06 7.17
N LEU A 10 30.93 24.57 8.21
CA LEU A 10 29.74 23.93 8.79
C LEU A 10 28.52 24.06 7.88
N ILE A 11 28.41 25.14 7.10
CA ILE A 11 27.29 25.37 6.16
C ILE A 11 27.37 24.41 4.95
N LEU A 12 28.57 24.00 4.55
CA LEU A 12 28.77 23.09 3.41
C LEU A 12 28.51 21.62 3.74
N CYS A 13 28.40 21.24 5.02
CA CYS A 13 28.22 19.85 5.46
C CYS A 13 26.74 19.44 5.62
N SER A 14 25.78 20.37 5.48
CA SER A 14 24.34 20.09 5.66
C SER A 14 23.63 19.53 4.43
N CYS A 15 24.31 19.30 3.31
CA CYS A 15 23.71 18.79 2.07
C CYS A 15 23.68 17.25 1.97
N SER A 16 23.26 16.55 3.03
CA SER A 16 23.09 15.07 3.02
C SER A 16 21.61 14.61 2.89
N SER A 17 20.70 15.53 2.58
CA SER A 17 19.24 15.36 2.71
C SER A 17 18.60 14.34 1.73
N THR A 18 19.24 13.99 0.62
CA THR A 18 18.62 13.19 -0.44
C THR A 18 18.28 11.76 -0.03
N ARG A 19 19.10 11.13 0.83
CA ARG A 19 18.91 9.72 1.23
C ARG A 19 17.71 9.52 2.17
N ASN A 20 17.29 10.57 2.88
CA ASN A 20 16.14 10.50 3.78
C ASN A 20 14.82 10.52 3.00
N ASN A 21 14.79 11.20 1.84
CA ASN A 21 13.59 11.36 1.03
C ASN A 21 13.19 10.06 0.32
N ASP A 22 14.14 9.34 -0.27
CA ASP A 22 13.90 8.04 -0.92
C ASP A 22 13.27 6.99 0.02
N ASN A 23 13.69 7.00 1.28
CA ASN A 23 13.12 6.11 2.29
C ASN A 23 11.72 6.56 2.68
N ALA A 24 11.48 7.86 2.83
CA ALA A 24 10.15 8.39 3.11
C ALA A 24 9.15 8.02 1.99
N TYR A 25 9.52 8.23 0.73
CA TYR A 25 8.69 7.83 -0.42
C TYR A 25 8.41 6.34 -0.45
N LYS A 26 9.41 5.51 -0.13
CA LYS A 26 9.21 4.07 -0.02
C LYS A 26 8.18 3.73 1.05
N GLU A 27 8.30 4.27 2.26
CA GLU A 27 7.37 3.98 3.34
C GLU A 27 5.95 4.44 3.00
N ILE A 28 5.81 5.61 2.37
CA ILE A 28 4.53 6.10 1.85
C ILE A 28 3.94 5.12 0.83
N TYR A 29 4.73 4.69 -0.16
CA TYR A 29 4.30 3.72 -1.17
C TYR A 29 3.81 2.41 -0.53
N LEU A 30 4.60 1.86 0.41
CA LEU A 30 4.26 0.60 1.07
C LEU A 30 3.00 0.73 1.93
N SER A 31 2.83 1.86 2.63
CA SER A 31 1.61 2.14 3.41
C SER A 31 0.40 2.27 2.50
N ASP A 32 0.48 3.07 1.44
CA ASP A 32 -0.63 3.29 0.51
C ASP A 32 -1.04 1.98 -0.19
N PHE A 33 -0.06 1.16 -0.60
CA PHE A 33 -0.33 -0.16 -1.19
C PHE A 33 -1.20 -1.03 -0.26
N LYS A 34 -0.86 -1.07 1.02
CA LYS A 34 -1.56 -1.89 2.01
C LYS A 34 -2.94 -1.32 2.35
N ILE A 35 -3.05 0.00 2.52
CA ILE A 35 -4.32 0.68 2.78
C ILE A 35 -5.27 0.45 1.60
N LYS A 36 -4.81 0.64 0.37
CA LYS A 36 -5.62 0.42 -0.83
C LYS A 36 -6.03 -1.05 -0.97
N TYR A 37 -5.18 -1.99 -0.58
CA TYR A 37 -5.57 -3.40 -0.49
C TYR A 37 -6.71 -3.61 0.51
N LEU A 38 -6.62 -3.03 1.71
CA LEU A 38 -7.65 -3.16 2.74
C LEU A 38 -8.98 -2.57 2.25
N GLU A 39 -8.96 -1.36 1.70
CA GLU A 39 -10.14 -0.69 1.13
C GLU A 39 -10.81 -1.58 0.06
N LYS A 40 -10.03 -2.06 -0.92
CA LYS A 40 -10.54 -2.92 -1.99
C LYS A 40 -11.07 -4.25 -1.45
N CYS A 41 -10.39 -4.86 -0.49
CA CYS A 41 -10.84 -6.12 0.12
C CYS A 41 -12.19 -5.93 0.83
N LEU A 42 -12.38 -4.82 1.55
CA LEU A 42 -13.64 -4.48 2.21
C LEU A 42 -14.75 -4.22 1.19
N ILE A 43 -14.48 -3.42 0.15
CA ILE A 43 -15.44 -3.12 -0.93
C ILE A 43 -15.92 -4.42 -1.58
N HIS A 44 -15.00 -5.23 -2.08
CA HIS A 44 -15.32 -6.50 -2.74
C HIS A 44 -15.99 -7.49 -1.77
N GLY A 45 -15.49 -7.58 -0.53
CA GLY A 45 -15.98 -8.52 0.47
C GLY A 45 -17.41 -8.22 0.94
N TYR A 46 -17.77 -6.94 1.02
CA TYR A 46 -19.12 -6.47 1.29
C TYR A 46 -19.94 -6.22 0.01
N LYS A 47 -19.55 -6.81 -1.12
CA LYS A 47 -20.29 -6.80 -2.41
C LYS A 47 -20.62 -5.39 -2.89
N ASP A 48 -19.66 -4.48 -2.83
CA ASP A 48 -19.79 -3.13 -3.38
C ASP A 48 -20.99 -2.34 -2.82
N THR A 49 -21.37 -2.58 -1.56
CA THR A 49 -22.47 -1.82 -0.93
C THR A 49 -22.12 -0.34 -0.80
N GLU A 50 -23.12 0.54 -0.98
CA GLU A 50 -22.91 1.98 -0.83
C GLU A 50 -22.46 2.38 0.58
N ALA A 51 -22.87 1.61 1.60
CA ALA A 51 -22.44 1.83 2.98
C ALA A 51 -20.91 1.68 3.15
N ILE A 52 -20.30 0.65 2.57
CA ILE A 52 -18.84 0.47 2.70
C ILE A 52 -18.07 1.48 1.85
N LYS A 53 -18.58 1.80 0.65
CA LYS A 53 -17.97 2.82 -0.22
C LYS A 53 -17.98 4.19 0.45
N LYS A 54 -19.11 4.56 1.07
CA LYS A 54 -19.23 5.80 1.83
C LYS A 54 -18.28 5.83 3.01
N LEU A 55 -18.23 4.75 3.81
CA LEU A 55 -17.31 4.66 4.95
C LEU A 55 -15.85 4.88 4.53
N ILE A 56 -15.43 4.29 3.42
CA ILE A 56 -14.06 4.46 2.90
C ILE A 56 -13.85 5.87 2.33
N ALA A 57 -14.83 6.44 1.64
CA ALA A 57 -14.75 7.80 1.12
C ALA A 57 -14.65 8.85 2.24
N ASP A 58 -15.38 8.64 3.33
CA ASP A 58 -15.40 9.53 4.50
C ASP A 58 -14.09 9.47 5.31
N ASP A 59 -13.31 8.39 5.23
CA ASP A 59 -12.04 8.21 5.96
C ASP A 59 -10.92 9.13 5.42
N MET A 60 -11.06 9.64 4.18
CA MET A 60 -10.13 10.61 3.55
C MET A 60 -8.66 10.12 3.44
N ASN A 61 -8.43 8.82 3.31
CA ASN A 61 -7.10 8.18 3.33
C ASN A 61 -6.25 8.39 2.06
N GLY A 62 -6.58 9.36 1.22
CA GLY A 62 -6.00 9.52 -0.10
C GLY A 62 -4.83 10.48 -0.15
N PHE A 63 -3.81 10.12 -0.92
CA PHE A 63 -2.87 11.11 -1.45
C PHE A 63 -3.49 11.79 -2.67
N ALA A 64 -3.23 13.09 -2.83
CA ALA A 64 -3.66 13.83 -4.02
C ALA A 64 -2.98 13.29 -5.30
N GLU A 65 -1.77 12.75 -5.16
CA GLU A 65 -0.99 12.16 -6.23
C GLU A 65 -1.20 10.63 -6.28
N PRO A 66 -1.30 10.02 -7.48
CA PRO A 66 -1.46 8.57 -7.62
C PRO A 66 -0.12 7.84 -7.37
N ILE A 67 0.25 7.65 -6.10
CA ILE A 67 1.56 7.12 -5.68
C ILE A 67 1.83 5.71 -6.20
N LEU A 68 0.79 4.89 -6.36
CA LEU A 68 0.93 3.48 -6.76
C LEU A 68 1.05 3.25 -8.27
N GLY A 69 0.72 4.25 -9.11
CA GLY A 69 0.68 4.08 -10.57
C GLY A 69 -0.09 2.82 -10.99
N ASN A 70 0.54 1.94 -11.77
CA ASN A 70 -0.09 0.70 -12.25
C ASN A 70 -0.33 -0.35 -11.14
N ALA A 71 0.17 -0.13 -9.92
CA ALA A 71 -0.04 -1.08 -8.83
C ALA A 71 -1.47 -1.06 -8.27
N TYR A 72 -2.30 -0.06 -8.60
CA TYR A 72 -3.73 -0.08 -8.25
C TYR A 72 -4.45 -1.32 -8.80
N ASP A 73 -4.15 -1.74 -10.04
CA ASP A 73 -4.76 -2.93 -10.66
C ASP A 73 -4.31 -4.23 -9.99
N LEU A 74 -3.03 -4.28 -9.59
CA LEU A 74 -2.49 -5.40 -8.82
C LEU A 74 -3.19 -5.48 -7.47
N VAL A 75 -3.32 -4.35 -6.77
CA VAL A 75 -4.01 -4.27 -5.47
C VAL A 75 -5.45 -4.77 -5.57
N ASP A 76 -6.19 -4.33 -6.58
CA ASP A 76 -7.58 -4.75 -6.82
C ASP A 76 -7.68 -6.26 -7.09
N SER A 77 -6.77 -6.80 -7.90
CA SER A 77 -6.69 -8.23 -8.21
C SER A 77 -6.40 -9.08 -6.96
N LEU A 78 -5.47 -8.63 -6.10
CA LEU A 78 -5.15 -9.31 -4.84
C LEU A 78 -6.36 -9.29 -3.89
N ALA A 79 -7.06 -8.16 -3.79
CA ALA A 79 -8.25 -8.05 -2.96
C ALA A 79 -9.38 -8.99 -3.44
N LEU A 80 -9.62 -9.08 -4.74
CA LEU A 80 -10.58 -10.03 -5.33
C LEU A 80 -10.22 -11.49 -5.01
N GLN A 81 -8.92 -11.83 -5.05
CA GLN A 81 -8.47 -13.16 -4.68
C GLN A 81 -8.80 -13.49 -3.22
N SER A 82 -8.59 -12.55 -2.29
CA SER A 82 -8.92 -12.72 -0.88
C SER A 82 -10.43 -12.88 -0.65
N VAL A 83 -11.27 -12.18 -1.41
CA VAL A 83 -12.73 -12.37 -1.35
C VAL A 83 -13.14 -13.77 -1.77
N ARG A 84 -12.52 -14.34 -2.82
CA ARG A 84 -12.78 -15.74 -3.20
C ARG A 84 -12.43 -16.70 -2.07
N GLN A 85 -11.33 -16.45 -1.36
CA GLN A 85 -10.97 -17.27 -0.20
C GLN A 85 -11.98 -17.13 0.95
N ILE A 86 -12.46 -15.91 1.24
CA ILE A 86 -13.51 -15.67 2.24
C ILE A 86 -14.78 -16.49 1.91
N GLU A 87 -15.15 -16.53 0.63
CA GLU A 87 -16.32 -17.28 0.17
C GLU A 87 -16.14 -18.79 0.34
N GLN A 88 -14.99 -19.32 -0.07
CA GLN A 88 -14.62 -20.72 0.12
C GLN A 88 -14.63 -21.11 1.60
N ASP A 89 -13.95 -20.34 2.46
CA ASP A 89 -13.91 -20.57 3.91
C ASP A 89 -15.30 -20.54 4.55
N SER A 90 -16.20 -19.70 4.03
CA SER A 90 -17.58 -19.60 4.53
C SER A 90 -18.38 -20.86 4.17
N THR A 91 -18.30 -21.31 2.92
CA THR A 91 -18.98 -22.54 2.45
C THR A 91 -18.44 -23.78 3.15
N ASP A 92 -17.12 -23.88 3.32
CA ASP A 92 -16.50 -25.06 3.93
C ASP A 92 -16.86 -25.24 5.42
N ARG A 93 -17.24 -24.17 6.09
CA ARG A 93 -17.60 -24.15 7.52
C ARG A 93 -19.09 -24.29 7.77
N GLU A 94 -19.91 -24.18 6.73
CA GLU A 94 -21.36 -24.35 6.82
C GLU A 94 -21.69 -25.74 7.39
N GLY A 95 -22.54 -25.77 8.44
CA GLY A 95 -22.89 -27.00 9.16
C GLY A 95 -21.77 -27.63 10.01
N LYS A 96 -20.55 -27.07 10.01
CA LYS A 96 -19.40 -27.59 10.79
C LYS A 96 -19.03 -26.73 11.99
N VAL A 97 -19.57 -25.52 12.11
CA VAL A 97 -19.33 -24.62 13.24
C VAL A 97 -20.65 -24.18 13.88
N ALA A 98 -20.58 -23.74 15.14
CA ALA A 98 -21.72 -23.14 15.84
C ALA A 98 -22.28 -21.96 15.03
N GLU A 99 -23.58 -21.67 15.16
CA GLU A 99 -24.29 -20.68 14.36
C GLU A 99 -23.64 -19.29 14.38
N GLY A 100 -23.18 -18.81 15.54
CA GLY A 100 -22.45 -17.54 15.66
C GLY A 100 -21.07 -17.52 14.97
N GLY A 101 -20.56 -18.68 14.56
CA GLY A 101 -19.34 -18.85 13.78
C GLY A 101 -19.58 -18.94 12.26
N ASN A 102 -20.84 -19.08 11.82
CA ASN A 102 -21.23 -19.13 10.42
C ASN A 102 -21.23 -17.74 9.78
N GLY A 103 -20.98 -17.71 8.47
CA GLY A 103 -20.98 -16.49 7.66
C GLY A 103 -19.59 -15.98 7.27
N LYS A 104 -19.60 -15.03 6.32
CA LYS A 104 -18.40 -14.43 5.76
C LYS A 104 -17.70 -13.56 6.80
N LYS A 105 -16.43 -13.88 7.09
CA LYS A 105 -15.60 -13.12 8.04
C LYS A 105 -14.76 -12.06 7.34
N VAL A 106 -15.42 -11.19 6.57
CA VAL A 106 -14.79 -10.19 5.68
C VAL A 106 -13.77 -9.34 6.42
N LEU A 107 -14.21 -8.59 7.45
CA LEU A 107 -13.34 -7.69 8.20
C LEU A 107 -12.11 -8.39 8.77
N LYS A 108 -12.30 -9.53 9.45
CA LYS A 108 -11.20 -10.30 10.02
C LYS A 108 -10.20 -10.71 8.94
N HIS A 109 -10.68 -11.26 7.83
CA HIS A 109 -9.82 -11.78 6.77
C HIS A 109 -9.05 -10.64 6.08
N CYS A 110 -9.71 -9.55 5.73
CA CYS A 110 -9.06 -8.39 5.12
C CYS A 110 -7.98 -7.80 6.05
N LEU A 111 -8.25 -7.70 7.36
CA LEU A 111 -7.29 -7.22 8.35
C LEU A 111 -6.10 -8.16 8.50
N CYS A 112 -6.33 -9.48 8.60
CA CYS A 112 -5.24 -10.46 8.68
C CYS A 112 -4.30 -10.39 7.47
N TYR A 113 -4.84 -10.17 6.27
CA TYR A 113 -4.02 -9.99 5.07
C TYR A 113 -3.29 -8.65 5.04
N TYR A 114 -3.95 -7.56 5.46
CA TYR A 114 -3.33 -6.25 5.64
C TYR A 114 -2.11 -6.34 6.57
N GLU A 115 -2.17 -7.13 7.63
CA GLU A 115 -1.05 -7.34 8.57
C GLU A 115 -0.05 -8.42 8.12
N SER A 116 -0.29 -9.08 6.99
CA SER A 116 0.49 -10.24 6.59
C SER A 116 1.87 -9.89 6.02
N LYS A 117 2.87 -10.71 6.36
CA LYS A 117 4.20 -10.66 5.74
C LYS A 117 4.16 -10.95 4.23
N TRP A 118 3.12 -11.66 3.78
CA TRP A 118 2.91 -11.96 2.36
C TRP A 118 2.59 -10.68 1.59
N LEU A 119 1.62 -9.89 2.05
CA LEU A 119 1.27 -8.62 1.41
C LEU A 119 2.45 -7.63 1.47
N ASP A 120 3.17 -7.59 2.61
CA ASP A 120 4.39 -6.79 2.72
C ASP A 120 5.44 -7.17 1.67
N SER A 121 5.59 -8.47 1.39
CA SER A 121 6.57 -8.97 0.43
C SER A 121 6.19 -8.57 -1.00
N ILE A 122 4.90 -8.63 -1.34
CA ILE A 122 4.38 -8.18 -2.63
C ILE A 122 4.58 -6.68 -2.80
N ALA A 123 4.19 -5.88 -1.81
CA ALA A 123 4.35 -4.42 -1.85
C ALA A 123 5.82 -4.03 -2.04
N LYS A 124 6.74 -4.67 -1.31
CA LYS A 124 8.20 -4.46 -1.45
C LYS A 124 8.73 -4.88 -2.81
N ALA A 125 8.27 -6.00 -3.36
CA ALA A 125 8.68 -6.46 -4.69
C ALA A 125 8.20 -5.50 -5.78
N ASN A 126 6.94 -5.07 -5.69
CA ASN A 126 6.33 -4.17 -6.64
C ASN A 126 6.96 -2.77 -6.60
N TYR A 127 7.28 -2.24 -5.40
CA TYR A 127 8.03 -0.98 -5.26
C TYR A 127 9.39 -1.00 -5.99
N LYS A 128 10.11 -2.12 -5.97
CA LYS A 128 11.38 -2.24 -6.71
C LYS A 128 11.19 -2.11 -8.21
N ILE A 129 10.10 -2.66 -8.74
CA ILE A 129 9.75 -2.56 -10.17
C ILE A 129 9.39 -1.11 -10.50
N TYR A 130 8.52 -0.51 -9.69
CA TYR A 130 8.10 0.88 -9.84
C TYR A 130 9.29 1.85 -9.83
N LYS A 131 10.18 1.74 -8.83
CA LYS A 131 11.39 2.57 -8.73
C LYS A 131 12.28 2.43 -9.96
N LYS A 132 12.51 1.20 -10.43
CA LYS A 132 13.33 0.95 -11.63
C LYS A 132 12.73 1.60 -12.88
N GLN A 133 11.42 1.52 -13.07
CA GLN A 133 10.73 2.15 -14.19
C GLN A 133 10.89 3.68 -14.17
N GLY A 134 10.74 4.29 -12.99
CA GLY A 134 11.00 5.72 -12.80
C GLY A 134 12.44 6.10 -13.15
N ASP A 135 13.43 5.38 -12.61
CA ASP A 135 14.84 5.62 -12.88
C ASP A 135 15.19 5.51 -14.37
N ASP A 136 14.64 4.51 -15.06
CA ASP A 136 14.88 4.29 -16.49
C ASP A 136 14.22 5.38 -17.35
N PHE A 137 13.02 5.84 -16.99
CA PHE A 137 12.35 6.96 -17.63
C PHE A 137 13.17 8.26 -17.52
N TYR A 138 13.68 8.60 -16.33
CA TYR A 138 14.52 9.78 -16.13
C TYR A 138 15.83 9.72 -16.93
N LYS A 139 16.46 8.54 -17.05
CA LYS A 139 17.65 8.36 -17.89
C LYS A 139 17.37 8.61 -19.37
N MET A 140 16.18 8.26 -19.86
CA MET A 140 15.79 8.53 -21.25
C MET A 140 15.63 10.02 -21.51
N LEU A 141 15.03 10.76 -20.57
CA LEU A 141 14.84 12.21 -20.69
C LEU A 141 16.15 13.00 -20.70
N ARG A 142 17.16 12.58 -19.92
CA ARG A 142 18.47 13.24 -19.87
C ARG A 142 19.40 12.97 -21.06
N LYS A 143 19.07 12.00 -21.92
CA LYS A 143 19.88 11.66 -23.10
C LYS A 143 19.48 12.43 -24.36
N LYS A 144 18.47 13.29 -24.29
CA LYS A 144 18.09 14.25 -25.33
C LYS A 144 18.61 15.63 -24.96
#